data_AF-A0A927TKE6-F1
#
_entry.id   AF-A0A927TKE6-F1
#
_cell.length_a   1.000
_cell.length_b   1.000
_cell.length_c   1.000
_cell.angle_alpha   90.00
_cell.angle_beta   90.00
_cell.angle_gamma   90.00
#
_symmetry.space_group_name_H-M   'P 1'
#
loop_
_entity.id
_entity.type
_entity.pdbx_description
1 polymer ?
#
loop_
_entity_poly.entity_id
_entity_poly.type
_entity_poly.pdbx_seq_one_letter_code
_entity_poly.pdbx_strand_id
1 'polypeptide(L)'
;MAVLLCGGCAESPQEQQLPETESEMESFLQLDMSEDVSEETAPQSDADQVSMKKMLQTALLPVGGTMYIWGGGWNEEDTGAGEGATTIGIPKQWAEFAGKQDATYDYKKHRYELMNGLDCSGYVGWIMYNLFEQESGLDGYVYKSTDIAETYSERGFGEYLTEPDEFLVGDIVSMKGHVWISLGMCEDGSAVVLHASPPGVSLCGTGLADGSESQAVRLAREYMEKYYPEWQTKFPDREVNKSYLKNVNVLRWSNDILPDASEFQNMTPMEVLELLFE
;
A
#
# COMPACT_ATOMS: atom_id res chain seq x y z
N MET A 1 -42.09 53.25 -41.60
CA MET A 1 -41.11 54.24 -41.07
C MET A 1 -39.75 53.55 -41.12
N ALA A 2 -38.76 54.19 -41.76
CA ALA A 2 -37.33 53.88 -42.00
C ALA A 2 -36.73 52.53 -41.51
N VAL A 3 -36.05 51.68 -42.32
CA VAL A 3 -34.84 51.82 -43.18
C VAL A 3 -33.50 51.61 -42.42
N LEU A 4 -32.78 50.53 -42.83
CA LEU A 4 -31.31 50.31 -42.86
C LEU A 4 -30.49 50.36 -41.54
N LEU A 5 -29.31 49.77 -41.35
CA LEU A 5 -28.50 48.64 -41.85
C LEU A 5 -27.19 48.66 -41.01
N CYS A 6 -26.54 47.50 -40.84
CA CYS A 6 -25.09 47.28 -40.62
C CYS A 6 -24.35 47.82 -39.37
N GLY A 7 -23.78 46.89 -38.58
CA GLY A 7 -22.32 46.60 -38.57
C GLY A 7 -21.37 47.50 -37.76
N GLY A 8 -20.52 46.86 -36.96
CA GLY A 8 -19.27 47.42 -36.37
C GLY A 8 -19.01 46.82 -34.98
N CYS A 9 -18.09 45.87 -34.83
CA CYS A 9 -16.63 46.03 -34.66
C CYS A 9 -16.22 46.38 -33.22
N ALA A 10 -15.36 45.50 -32.69
CA ALA A 10 -14.60 45.49 -31.44
C ALA A 10 -14.35 46.84 -30.75
N GLU A 11 -14.52 46.85 -29.42
CA GLU A 11 -13.83 47.77 -28.51
C GLU A 11 -12.91 46.95 -27.58
N SER A 12 -11.70 47.49 -27.40
CA SER A 12 -10.54 46.89 -26.73
C SER A 12 -10.73 46.76 -25.21
N PRO A 13 -9.87 45.99 -24.51
CA PRO A 13 -9.80 46.03 -23.06
C PRO A 13 -9.47 47.48 -22.64
N GLN A 14 -10.23 48.03 -21.69
CA GLN A 14 -9.84 49.27 -21.03
C GLN A 14 -8.52 49.00 -20.29
N GLU A 15 -7.45 49.62 -20.77
CA GLU A 15 -6.19 49.78 -20.05
C GLU A 15 -6.53 50.41 -18.69
N GLN A 16 -6.39 49.65 -17.61
CA GLN A 16 -6.46 50.23 -16.27
C GLN A 16 -5.23 51.14 -16.13
N GLN A 17 -5.50 52.43 -15.98
CA GLN A 17 -4.48 53.46 -15.85
C GLN A 17 -3.73 53.25 -14.54
N LEU A 18 -2.41 53.06 -14.62
CA LEU A 18 -1.53 52.94 -13.45
C LEU A 18 -1.55 54.27 -12.67
N PRO A 19 -1.55 54.24 -11.32
CA PRO A 19 -1.61 55.44 -10.50
C PRO A 19 -0.36 56.32 -10.73
N GLU A 20 -0.58 57.61 -10.96
CA GLU A 20 0.50 58.54 -11.34
C GLU A 20 1.04 59.35 -10.15
N THR A 21 0.47 59.17 -8.95
CA THR A 21 0.87 59.89 -7.74
C THR A 21 1.06 58.98 -6.53
N GLU A 22 1.97 59.36 -5.61
CA GLU A 22 2.24 58.60 -4.38
C GLU A 22 0.99 58.43 -3.50
N SER A 23 0.09 59.43 -3.45
CA SER A 23 -1.13 59.31 -2.64
C SER A 23 -2.15 58.32 -3.23
N GLU A 24 -2.18 58.17 -4.55
CA GLU A 24 -3.04 57.17 -5.21
C GLU A 24 -2.49 55.77 -5.00
N MET A 25 -1.16 55.62 -5.02
CA MET A 25 -0.48 54.35 -4.73
C MET A 25 -0.71 53.90 -3.29
N GLU A 26 -0.68 54.81 -2.30
CA GLU A 26 -1.02 54.49 -0.91
C GLU A 26 -2.50 54.11 -0.73
N SER A 27 -3.41 54.75 -1.46
CA SER A 27 -4.84 54.38 -1.43
C SER A 27 -5.10 53.01 -2.06
N PHE A 28 -4.34 52.65 -3.11
CA PHE A 28 -4.42 51.36 -3.78
C PHE A 28 -3.88 50.24 -2.89
N LEU A 29 -2.76 50.49 -2.19
CA LEU A 29 -2.17 49.58 -1.21
C LEU A 29 -3.06 49.38 0.04
N GLN A 30 -3.82 50.39 0.46
CA GLN A 30 -4.75 50.25 1.59
C GLN A 30 -6.04 49.49 1.25
N LEU A 31 -6.50 49.54 -0.01
CA LEU A 31 -7.67 48.77 -0.45
C LEU A 31 -7.37 47.26 -0.56
N ASP A 32 -6.13 46.89 -0.91
CA ASP A 32 -5.69 45.49 -1.06
C ASP A 32 -5.32 44.81 0.28
N MET A 33 -5.34 45.55 1.39
CA MET A 33 -4.97 45.06 2.73
C MET A 33 -6.14 44.81 3.68
N SER A 34 -7.38 44.72 3.16
CA SER A 34 -8.58 44.54 4.01
C SER A 34 -9.48 43.36 3.65
N GLU A 35 -9.03 42.44 2.80
CA GLU A 35 -9.70 41.15 2.65
C GLU A 35 -9.12 40.17 3.68
N ASP A 36 -10.00 39.65 4.54
CA ASP A 36 -9.73 38.67 5.58
C ASP A 36 -8.81 37.54 5.06
N VAL A 37 -7.57 37.49 5.57
CA VAL A 37 -6.75 36.29 5.49
C VAL A 37 -7.33 35.30 6.48
N SER A 38 -8.42 34.65 6.11
CA SER A 38 -8.68 33.30 6.61
C SER A 38 -7.52 32.45 6.12
N GLU A 39 -6.76 31.90 7.05
CA GLU A 39 -5.78 30.85 6.82
C GLU A 39 -6.54 29.62 6.31
N GLU A 40 -6.92 29.65 5.04
CA GLU A 40 -7.47 28.52 4.31
C GLU A 40 -6.28 27.60 4.07
N THR A 41 -6.02 26.74 5.05
CA THR A 41 -5.16 25.57 4.87
C THR A 41 -5.66 24.87 3.63
N ALA A 42 -4.88 24.91 2.55
CA ALA A 42 -5.15 24.14 1.35
C ALA A 42 -5.51 22.71 1.76
N PRO A 43 -6.56 22.10 1.20
CA PRO A 43 -6.95 20.75 1.59
C PRO A 43 -5.73 19.84 1.38
N GLN A 44 -5.18 19.32 2.48
CA GLN A 44 -4.26 18.20 2.39
C GLN A 44 -4.99 17.13 1.59
N SER A 45 -4.38 16.67 0.50
CA SER A 45 -5.03 15.70 -0.35
C SER A 45 -5.42 14.48 0.49
N ASP A 46 -6.66 13.98 0.32
CA ASP A 46 -7.13 12.77 1.00
C ASP A 46 -6.22 11.55 0.70
N ALA A 47 -5.34 11.64 -0.30
CA ALA A 47 -4.37 10.62 -0.68
C ALA A 47 -3.25 10.41 0.36
N ASP A 48 -2.95 11.40 1.22
CA ASP A 48 -1.85 11.31 2.17
C ASP A 48 -2.26 10.78 3.55
N GLN A 49 -3.57 10.69 3.82
CA GLN A 49 -4.07 10.27 5.14
C GLN A 49 -3.98 8.74 5.33
N VAL A 50 -3.58 8.34 6.55
CA VAL A 50 -3.58 6.93 6.99
C VAL A 50 -5.01 6.38 6.85
N SER A 51 -5.15 5.27 6.12
CA SER A 51 -6.44 4.60 5.90
C SER A 51 -6.23 3.15 5.46
N MET A 52 -7.25 2.31 5.60
CA MET A 52 -7.24 0.93 5.11
C MET A 52 -6.92 0.87 3.61
N LYS A 53 -7.53 1.76 2.82
CA LYS A 53 -7.27 1.90 1.38
C LYS A 53 -5.78 2.18 1.11
N LYS A 54 -5.19 3.16 1.78
CA LYS A 54 -3.78 3.51 1.63
C LYS A 54 -2.88 2.33 2.01
N MET A 55 -3.16 1.62 3.10
CA MET A 55 -2.38 0.44 3.49
C MET A 55 -2.40 -0.65 2.40
N LEU A 56 -3.59 -0.99 1.88
CA LEU A 56 -3.74 -2.02 0.85
C LEU A 56 -3.06 -1.60 -0.47
N GLN A 57 -3.18 -0.34 -0.87
CA GLN A 57 -2.48 0.19 -2.04
C GLN A 57 -0.95 0.16 -1.85
N THR A 58 -0.45 0.55 -0.67
CA THR A 58 0.97 0.43 -0.32
C THR A 58 1.43 -1.02 -0.37
N ALA A 59 0.62 -1.95 0.14
CA ALA A 59 0.92 -3.39 0.14
C ALA A 59 1.08 -3.97 -1.28
N LEU A 60 0.40 -3.40 -2.29
CA LEU A 60 0.51 -3.81 -3.68
C LEU A 60 1.75 -3.26 -4.40
N LEU A 61 2.34 -2.15 -3.95
CA LEU A 61 3.49 -1.52 -4.61
C LEU A 61 4.68 -2.47 -4.89
N PRO A 62 5.11 -3.35 -3.96
CA PRO A 62 6.21 -4.28 -4.22
C PRO A 62 5.80 -5.55 -4.98
N VAL A 63 4.50 -5.82 -5.16
CA VAL A 63 4.00 -7.04 -5.82
C VAL A 63 4.51 -7.10 -7.25
N GLY A 64 5.03 -8.27 -7.64
CA GLY A 64 5.52 -8.49 -9.00
C GLY A 64 6.81 -7.74 -9.36
N GLY A 65 7.42 -7.02 -8.42
CA GLY A 65 8.62 -6.21 -8.62
C GLY A 65 9.71 -6.40 -7.56
N THR A 66 9.47 -7.21 -6.53
CA THR A 66 10.39 -7.40 -5.39
C THR A 66 10.63 -8.87 -5.09
N MET A 67 11.89 -9.28 -5.03
CA MET A 67 12.27 -10.67 -4.73
C MET A 67 12.21 -10.97 -3.22
N TYR A 68 12.04 -12.25 -2.90
CA TYR A 68 12.10 -12.73 -1.54
C TYR A 68 13.56 -12.90 -1.14
N ILE A 69 14.00 -12.19 -0.10
CA ILE A 69 15.33 -12.35 0.47
C ILE A 69 15.17 -12.73 1.93
N TRP A 70 15.74 -13.86 2.35
CA TRP A 70 15.77 -14.21 3.78
C TRP A 70 16.56 -13.13 4.54
N GLY A 71 15.93 -12.45 5.49
CA GLY A 71 16.49 -11.29 6.20
C GLY A 71 16.29 -9.96 5.46
N GLY A 72 15.67 -9.94 4.28
CA GLY A 72 15.39 -8.71 3.54
C GLY A 72 14.50 -7.78 4.36
N GLY A 73 14.88 -6.51 4.47
CA GLY A 73 14.21 -5.50 5.31
C GLY A 73 14.70 -5.46 6.77
N TRP A 74 15.49 -6.43 7.24
CA TRP A 74 16.14 -6.38 8.55
C TRP A 74 17.47 -5.60 8.49
N ASN A 75 17.92 -5.12 9.64
CA ASN A 75 19.29 -4.64 9.83
C ASN A 75 20.29 -5.80 9.94
N GLU A 76 21.59 -5.50 9.85
CA GLU A 76 22.65 -6.51 9.90
C GLU A 76 22.70 -7.25 11.25
N GLU A 77 22.29 -6.58 12.34
CA GLU A 77 22.26 -7.13 13.69
C GLU A 77 21.06 -8.07 13.94
N ASP A 78 20.10 -8.17 13.02
CA ASP A 78 18.86 -8.97 13.17
C ASP A 78 18.06 -8.55 14.43
N THR A 79 18.00 -7.23 14.67
CA THR A 79 17.33 -6.64 15.85
C THR A 79 16.13 -5.77 15.50
N GLY A 80 15.96 -5.43 14.23
CA GLY A 80 14.83 -4.62 13.75
C GLY A 80 14.98 -4.25 12.29
N ALA A 81 14.30 -3.17 11.90
CA ALA A 81 14.28 -2.71 10.52
C ALA A 81 15.65 -2.20 10.06
N GLY A 82 16.04 -2.57 8.84
CA GLY A 82 17.17 -2.01 8.13
C GLY A 82 16.74 -1.00 7.08
N GLU A 83 17.72 -0.43 6.36
CA GLU A 83 17.53 0.62 5.36
C GLU A 83 16.42 0.31 4.35
N GLY A 84 16.34 -0.94 3.88
CA GLY A 84 15.30 -1.37 2.93
C GLY A 84 13.87 -1.21 3.46
N ALA A 85 13.65 -1.46 4.76
CA ALA A 85 12.33 -1.34 5.38
C ALA A 85 12.03 0.06 5.92
N THR A 86 13.05 0.91 6.11
CA THR A 86 12.92 2.30 6.60
C THR A 86 13.08 3.34 5.48
N THR A 87 12.76 2.95 4.25
CA THR A 87 12.79 3.85 3.07
C THR A 87 11.36 4.18 2.64
N ILE A 88 11.08 5.48 2.48
CA ILE A 88 9.85 5.97 1.87
C ILE A 88 9.86 5.67 0.36
N GLY A 89 8.78 5.05 -0.12
CA GLY A 89 8.65 4.55 -1.47
C GLY A 89 9.39 3.23 -1.70
N ILE A 90 9.25 2.68 -2.91
CA ILE A 90 9.92 1.45 -3.33
C ILE A 90 11.39 1.74 -3.63
N PRO A 91 12.36 1.10 -2.94
CA PRO A 91 13.76 1.19 -3.30
C PRO A 91 14.00 0.72 -4.74
N LYS A 92 14.64 1.57 -5.55
CA LYS A 92 14.95 1.28 -6.96
C LYS A 92 15.69 -0.05 -7.15
N GLN A 93 16.55 -0.40 -6.20
CA GLN A 93 17.34 -1.62 -6.20
C GLN A 93 16.48 -2.89 -6.20
N TRP A 94 15.29 -2.89 -5.60
CA TRP A 94 14.41 -4.06 -5.59
C TRP A 94 13.96 -4.42 -7.00
N ALA A 95 13.47 -3.45 -7.76
CA ALA A 95 13.07 -3.64 -9.14
C ALA A 95 14.27 -4.01 -10.04
N GLU A 96 15.43 -3.38 -9.84
CA GLU A 96 16.65 -3.70 -10.59
C GLU A 96 17.14 -5.13 -10.32
N PHE A 97 17.02 -5.62 -9.08
CA PHE A 97 17.39 -6.98 -8.72
C PHE A 97 16.37 -7.98 -9.26
N ALA A 98 15.07 -7.74 -9.07
CA ALA A 98 13.99 -8.58 -9.58
C ALA A 98 14.01 -8.72 -11.11
N GLY A 99 14.30 -7.62 -11.82
CA GLY A 99 14.41 -7.62 -13.28
C GLY A 99 15.51 -8.54 -13.82
N LYS A 100 16.56 -8.80 -13.03
CA LYS A 100 17.67 -9.71 -13.40
C LYS A 100 17.35 -11.18 -13.13
N GLN A 101 16.30 -11.48 -12.37
CA GLN A 101 15.92 -12.86 -12.04
C GLN A 101 15.00 -13.47 -13.08
N ASP A 102 15.01 -14.80 -13.13
CA ASP A 102 14.17 -15.63 -13.98
C ASP A 102 13.62 -16.84 -13.19
N ALA A 103 12.94 -17.75 -13.89
CA ALA A 103 12.33 -18.94 -13.30
C ALA A 103 13.31 -19.88 -12.55
N THR A 104 14.63 -19.68 -12.69
CA THR A 104 15.67 -20.46 -11.99
C THR A 104 16.12 -19.83 -10.66
N TYR A 105 15.51 -18.73 -10.25
CA TYR A 105 15.80 -18.05 -9.00
C TYR A 105 15.78 -18.99 -7.79
N ASP A 106 16.85 -18.95 -7.00
CA ASP A 106 17.00 -19.74 -5.76
C ASP A 106 17.38 -18.80 -4.61
N TYR A 107 16.38 -18.47 -3.79
CA TYR A 107 16.56 -17.57 -2.64
C TYR A 107 17.67 -18.02 -1.68
N LYS A 108 18.01 -19.31 -1.64
CA LYS A 108 19.06 -19.83 -0.75
C LYS A 108 20.44 -19.30 -1.10
N LYS A 109 20.66 -18.90 -2.36
CA LYS A 109 21.91 -18.30 -2.85
C LYS A 109 22.00 -16.80 -2.55
N HIS A 110 20.88 -16.18 -2.16
CA HIS A 110 20.74 -14.73 -1.97
C HIS A 110 20.33 -14.36 -0.53
N ARG A 111 20.44 -15.30 0.43
CA ARG A 111 20.10 -15.01 1.83
C ARG A 111 20.97 -13.88 2.37
N TYR A 112 20.35 -12.97 3.12
CA TYR A 112 20.99 -11.81 3.75
C TYR A 112 21.59 -10.79 2.77
N GLU A 113 21.20 -10.83 1.49
CA GLU A 113 21.40 -9.68 0.58
C GLU A 113 20.35 -8.60 0.91
N LEU A 114 20.44 -8.02 2.11
CA LEU A 114 19.34 -7.32 2.81
C LEU A 114 18.63 -6.22 1.99
N MET A 115 19.33 -5.59 1.04
CA MET A 115 18.82 -4.52 0.18
C MET A 115 18.26 -4.98 -1.18
N ASN A 116 18.33 -6.27 -1.50
CA ASN A 116 17.88 -6.81 -2.79
C ASN A 116 16.42 -7.29 -2.78
N GLY A 117 15.72 -7.18 -1.64
CA GLY A 117 14.34 -7.58 -1.51
C GLY A 117 13.87 -7.64 -0.06
N LEU A 118 12.82 -8.43 0.18
CA LEU A 118 12.12 -8.47 1.47
C LEU A 118 11.89 -9.92 1.92
N ASP A 119 11.96 -10.18 3.23
CA ASP A 119 11.26 -11.35 3.80
C ASP A 119 9.84 -10.98 4.23
N CYS A 120 9.10 -11.96 4.77
CA CYS A 120 7.71 -11.76 5.19
C CYS A 120 7.53 -10.63 6.22
N SER A 121 8.39 -10.58 7.23
CA SER A 121 8.39 -9.56 8.28
C SER A 121 8.90 -8.20 7.77
N GLY A 122 9.94 -8.20 6.93
CA GLY A 122 10.45 -6.99 6.29
C GLY A 122 9.40 -6.36 5.40
N TYR A 123 8.60 -7.16 4.68
CA TYR A 123 7.51 -6.69 3.84
C TYR A 123 6.41 -6.01 4.66
N VAL A 124 5.91 -6.67 5.71
CA VAL A 124 4.90 -6.06 6.59
C VAL A 124 5.46 -4.81 7.27
N GLY A 125 6.70 -4.85 7.77
CA GLY A 125 7.35 -3.70 8.39
C GLY A 125 7.56 -2.52 7.43
N TRP A 126 7.89 -2.77 6.17
CA TRP A 126 8.01 -1.72 5.14
C TRP A 126 6.65 -1.08 4.82
N ILE A 127 5.56 -1.86 4.79
CA ILE A 127 4.21 -1.33 4.60
C ILE A 127 3.86 -0.38 5.75
N MET A 128 4.08 -0.83 6.99
CA MET A 128 3.82 -0.03 8.18
C MET A 128 4.64 1.27 8.17
N TYR A 129 5.91 1.18 7.79
CA TYR A 129 6.77 2.36 7.66
C TYR A 129 6.20 3.35 6.63
N ASN A 130 5.81 2.88 5.45
CA ASN A 130 5.27 3.73 4.38
C ASN A 130 3.84 4.20 4.63
N LEU A 131 3.17 3.62 5.62
CA LEU A 131 1.85 4.04 6.06
C LEU A 131 1.96 5.22 7.04
N PHE A 132 2.85 5.10 8.03
CA PHE A 132 2.92 6.02 9.17
C PHE A 132 4.03 7.08 9.09
N GLU A 133 5.14 6.80 8.40
CA GLU A 133 6.28 7.70 8.32
C GLU A 133 6.27 8.52 7.02
N GLN A 134 6.93 9.69 7.07
CA GLN A 134 7.08 10.60 5.94
C GLN A 134 8.54 10.83 5.55
N GLU A 135 9.48 10.40 6.37
CA GLU A 135 10.91 10.56 6.17
C GLU A 135 11.61 9.21 6.28
N SER A 136 12.67 8.99 5.50
CA SER A 136 13.46 7.75 5.55
C SER A 136 14.47 7.77 6.71
N GLY A 137 14.80 6.59 7.23
CA GLY A 137 15.86 6.40 8.25
C GLY A 137 15.41 6.60 9.70
N LEU A 138 14.10 6.67 9.96
CA LEU A 138 13.53 6.62 11.30
C LEU A 138 13.46 5.18 11.83
N ASP A 139 13.06 5.02 13.08
CA ASP A 139 12.81 3.70 13.68
C ASP A 139 11.74 2.96 12.86
N GLY A 140 12.01 1.69 12.55
CA GLY A 140 11.11 0.90 11.71
C GLY A 140 10.15 -0.01 12.47
N TYR A 141 9.43 -0.81 11.69
CA TYR A 141 8.32 -1.65 12.16
C TYR A 141 8.58 -3.14 11.95
N VAL A 142 9.83 -3.54 11.71
CA VAL A 142 10.19 -4.95 11.47
C VAL A 142 10.39 -5.67 12.81
N TYR A 143 9.65 -6.75 12.99
CA TYR A 143 9.74 -7.65 14.13
C TYR A 143 9.68 -9.11 13.66
N LYS A 144 9.94 -10.05 14.56
CA LYS A 144 9.86 -11.48 14.24
C LYS A 144 8.47 -11.82 13.73
N SER A 145 8.39 -12.51 12.59
CA SER A 145 7.14 -12.84 11.92
C SER A 145 6.11 -13.56 12.81
N THR A 146 6.58 -14.45 13.70
CA THR A 146 5.74 -15.15 14.69
C THR A 146 5.01 -14.21 15.64
N ASP A 147 5.67 -13.11 16.02
CA ASP A 147 5.26 -12.27 17.15
C ASP A 147 4.71 -10.91 16.68
N ILE A 148 4.74 -10.63 15.36
CA ILE A 148 4.46 -9.28 14.83
C ILE A 148 3.01 -8.83 15.11
N ALA A 149 2.04 -9.74 15.04
CA ALA A 149 0.64 -9.42 15.31
C ALA A 149 0.44 -9.02 16.79
N GLU A 150 1.08 -9.75 17.71
CA GLU A 150 1.05 -9.45 19.14
C GLU A 150 1.77 -8.13 19.42
N THR A 151 2.98 -7.97 18.87
CA THR A 151 3.81 -6.77 19.04
C THR A 151 3.09 -5.52 18.56
N TYR A 152 2.42 -5.58 17.41
CA TYR A 152 1.64 -4.46 16.89
C TYR A 152 0.40 -4.16 17.74
N SER A 153 -0.24 -5.19 18.30
CA SER A 153 -1.36 -4.98 19.22
C SER A 153 -0.90 -4.33 20.52
N GLU A 154 0.22 -4.77 21.10
CA GLU A 154 0.84 -4.16 22.29
C GLU A 154 1.24 -2.69 22.06
N ARG A 155 1.56 -2.33 20.82
CA ARG A 155 1.82 -0.94 20.39
C ARG A 155 0.55 -0.12 20.14
N GLY A 156 -0.63 -0.71 20.30
CA GLY A 156 -1.92 -0.03 20.22
C GLY A 156 -2.51 0.08 18.81
N PHE A 157 -2.02 -0.67 17.83
CA PHE A 157 -2.54 -0.62 16.46
C PHE A 157 -3.91 -1.30 16.30
N GLY A 158 -4.23 -2.23 17.19
CA GLY A 158 -5.44 -3.04 17.07
C GLY A 158 -5.53 -4.15 18.10
N GLU A 159 -6.57 -4.96 17.97
CA GLU A 159 -6.82 -6.11 18.84
C GLU A 159 -5.99 -7.31 18.40
N TYR A 160 -5.49 -8.06 19.37
CA TYR A 160 -4.83 -9.35 19.15
C TYR A 160 -5.83 -10.49 19.30
N LEU A 161 -6.04 -11.24 18.23
CA LEU A 161 -6.95 -12.37 18.18
C LEU A 161 -6.15 -13.67 18.03
N THR A 162 -6.42 -14.64 18.91
CA THR A 162 -5.82 -15.98 18.85
C THR A 162 -6.75 -16.93 18.12
N GLU A 163 -6.26 -17.55 17.05
CA GLU A 163 -6.98 -18.55 16.24
C GLU A 163 -8.43 -18.15 15.88
N PRO A 164 -8.64 -16.97 15.25
CA PRO A 164 -9.98 -16.57 14.83
C PRO A 164 -10.51 -17.48 13.71
N ASP A 165 -11.83 -17.65 13.65
CA ASP A 165 -12.50 -18.44 12.60
C ASP A 165 -12.55 -17.72 11.25
N GLU A 166 -12.38 -16.39 11.24
CA GLU A 166 -12.54 -15.53 10.07
C GLU A 166 -11.40 -14.50 9.95
N PHE A 167 -10.96 -14.27 8.71
CA PHE A 167 -9.97 -13.24 8.36
C PHE A 167 -10.66 -12.11 7.60
N LEU A 168 -10.51 -10.89 8.11
CA LEU A 168 -10.99 -9.68 7.46
C LEU A 168 -9.93 -9.12 6.51
N VAL A 169 -10.36 -8.19 5.67
CA VAL A 169 -9.45 -7.43 4.82
C VAL A 169 -8.55 -6.56 5.69
N GLY A 170 -7.25 -6.60 5.41
CA GLY A 170 -6.22 -5.85 6.12
C GLY A 170 -5.69 -6.51 7.39
N ASP A 171 -6.30 -7.60 7.87
CA ASP A 171 -5.77 -8.35 9.02
C ASP A 171 -4.30 -8.74 8.77
N ILE A 172 -3.42 -8.43 9.73
CA ILE A 172 -2.03 -8.92 9.73
C ILE A 172 -2.00 -10.24 10.48
N VAL A 173 -1.65 -11.31 9.77
CA VAL A 173 -1.75 -12.66 10.28
C VAL A 173 -0.37 -13.25 10.51
N SER A 174 -0.11 -13.70 11.73
CA SER A 174 1.16 -14.28 12.17
C SER A 174 1.00 -15.76 12.49
N MET A 175 1.99 -16.54 12.10
CA MET A 175 2.20 -17.90 12.60
C MET A 175 3.69 -18.14 12.80
N LYS A 176 4.05 -19.31 13.37
CA LYS A 176 5.45 -19.67 13.56
C LYS A 176 6.25 -19.55 12.25
N GLY A 177 7.11 -18.54 12.20
CA GLY A 177 8.04 -18.28 11.10
C GLY A 177 7.46 -17.60 9.87
N HIS A 178 6.21 -17.13 9.88
CA HIS A 178 5.63 -16.44 8.71
C HIS A 178 4.57 -15.40 9.10
N VAL A 179 4.46 -14.35 8.29
CA VAL A 179 3.45 -13.28 8.40
C VAL A 179 2.97 -12.84 7.02
N TRP A 180 1.69 -12.48 6.90
CA TRP A 180 1.07 -11.95 5.69
C TRP A 180 -0.08 -11.00 6.00
N ILE A 181 -0.61 -10.36 4.97
CA ILE A 181 -1.83 -9.54 5.04
C ILE A 181 -2.96 -10.28 4.35
N SER A 182 -4.12 -10.36 5.01
CA SER A 182 -5.35 -10.93 4.45
C SER A 182 -6.08 -9.93 3.54
N LEU A 183 -6.56 -10.38 2.39
CA LEU A 183 -7.55 -9.66 1.56
C LEU A 183 -8.96 -10.27 1.70
N GLY A 184 -9.20 -10.99 2.81
CA GLY A 184 -10.49 -11.59 3.14
C GLY A 184 -10.63 -13.05 2.71
N MET A 185 -11.76 -13.63 3.10
CA MET A 185 -12.13 -15.02 2.82
C MET A 185 -13.17 -15.14 1.70
N CYS A 186 -13.01 -16.16 0.85
CA CYS A 186 -13.97 -16.59 -0.15
C CYS A 186 -15.02 -17.54 0.45
N GLU A 187 -16.14 -17.74 -0.26
CA GLU A 187 -17.25 -18.59 0.19
C GLU A 187 -16.85 -20.08 0.40
N ASP A 188 -15.85 -20.55 -0.33
CA ASP A 188 -15.32 -21.93 -0.20
C ASP A 188 -14.37 -22.10 0.99
N GLY A 189 -14.19 -21.05 1.81
CA GLY A 189 -13.34 -21.03 2.99
C GLY A 189 -11.85 -20.88 2.67
N SER A 190 -11.48 -20.57 1.42
CA SER A 190 -10.13 -20.11 1.06
C SER A 190 -9.97 -18.61 1.34
N ALA A 191 -8.74 -18.12 1.48
CA ALA A 191 -8.45 -16.70 1.66
C ALA A 191 -7.46 -16.21 0.59
N VAL A 192 -7.65 -14.95 0.18
CA VAL A 192 -6.69 -14.23 -0.68
C VAL A 192 -5.69 -13.51 0.23
N VAL A 193 -4.40 -13.59 -0.08
CA VAL A 193 -3.32 -13.06 0.77
C VAL A 193 -2.29 -12.28 -0.03
N LEU A 194 -1.72 -11.27 0.60
CA LEU A 194 -0.51 -10.58 0.18
C LEU A 194 0.64 -10.99 1.10
N HIS A 195 1.73 -11.50 0.53
CA HIS A 195 2.88 -11.93 1.32
C HIS A 195 4.20 -11.84 0.56
N ALA A 196 5.30 -11.90 1.30
CA ALA A 196 6.62 -12.18 0.75
C ALA A 196 7.02 -13.62 1.10
N SER A 197 7.23 -14.43 0.08
CA SER A 197 7.76 -15.80 0.18
C SER A 197 8.47 -16.14 -1.13
N PRO A 198 9.37 -17.14 -1.19
CA PRO A 198 10.00 -17.51 -2.45
C PRO A 198 8.95 -17.72 -3.56
N PRO A 199 9.07 -17.06 -4.72
CA PRO A 199 10.23 -16.30 -5.18
C PRO A 199 10.22 -14.80 -4.83
N GLY A 200 9.09 -14.21 -4.42
CA GLY A 200 9.00 -12.78 -4.10
C GLY A 200 7.68 -12.32 -3.52
N VAL A 201 7.49 -11.01 -3.50
CA VAL A 201 6.27 -10.39 -2.99
C VAL A 201 5.14 -10.60 -4.00
N SER A 202 4.03 -11.17 -3.54
CA SER A 202 2.98 -11.66 -4.42
C SER A 202 1.59 -11.64 -3.79
N LEU A 203 0.58 -11.53 -4.66
CA LEU A 203 -0.79 -11.93 -4.41
C LEU A 203 -0.93 -13.45 -4.62
N CYS A 204 -1.48 -14.15 -3.63
CA CYS A 204 -1.68 -15.59 -3.63
C CYS A 204 -3.06 -15.95 -3.04
N GLY A 205 -3.48 -17.20 -3.24
CA GLY A 205 -4.67 -17.75 -2.59
C GLY A 205 -4.35 -19.03 -1.83
N THR A 206 -5.06 -19.29 -0.73
CA THR A 206 -4.90 -20.56 -0.01
C THR A 206 -5.59 -21.70 -0.76
N GLY A 207 -4.94 -22.86 -0.87
CA GLY A 207 -5.53 -24.07 -1.45
C GLY A 207 -6.60 -24.72 -0.57
N LEU A 208 -7.40 -25.60 -1.16
CA LEU A 208 -8.39 -26.42 -0.45
C LEU A 208 -7.77 -27.74 0.04
N ALA A 209 -8.36 -28.32 1.09
CA ALA A 209 -7.84 -29.56 1.69
C ALA A 209 -7.99 -30.79 0.78
N ASP A 210 -8.95 -30.74 -0.16
CA ASP A 210 -9.20 -31.81 -1.12
C ASP A 210 -8.32 -31.71 -2.39
N GLY A 211 -7.46 -30.68 -2.47
CA GLY A 211 -6.58 -30.42 -3.60
C GLY A 211 -7.27 -29.86 -4.84
N SER A 212 -8.56 -29.52 -4.75
CA SER A 212 -9.24 -28.77 -5.80
C SER A 212 -8.80 -27.30 -5.78
N GLU A 213 -8.87 -26.64 -6.94
CA GLU A 213 -8.52 -25.23 -7.05
C GLU A 213 -9.55 -24.35 -6.32
N SER A 214 -9.07 -23.58 -5.36
CA SER A 214 -9.89 -22.66 -4.59
C SER A 214 -10.30 -21.41 -5.38
N GLN A 215 -11.36 -20.74 -4.93
CA GLN A 215 -11.75 -19.42 -5.43
C GLN A 215 -10.61 -18.41 -5.24
N ALA A 216 -9.94 -18.41 -4.07
CA ALA A 216 -8.84 -17.50 -3.82
C ALA A 216 -7.65 -17.71 -4.77
N VAL A 217 -7.27 -18.96 -5.06
CA VAL A 217 -6.17 -19.28 -5.99
C VAL A 217 -6.52 -18.80 -7.40
N ARG A 218 -7.78 -18.98 -7.82
CA ARG A 218 -8.27 -18.51 -9.12
C ARG A 218 -8.21 -16.99 -9.23
N LEU A 219 -8.73 -16.27 -8.23
CA LEU A 219 -8.68 -14.80 -8.17
C LEU A 219 -7.24 -14.29 -8.20
N ALA A 220 -6.37 -14.83 -7.36
CA ALA A 220 -4.97 -14.43 -7.32
C ALA A 220 -4.27 -14.64 -8.68
N ARG A 221 -4.55 -15.76 -9.36
CA ARG A 221 -4.02 -16.04 -10.69
C ARG A 221 -4.53 -15.06 -11.74
N GLU A 222 -5.84 -14.84 -11.80
CA GLU A 222 -6.45 -13.93 -12.76
C GLU A 222 -5.87 -12.51 -12.65
N TYR A 223 -5.77 -11.97 -11.43
CA TYR A 223 -5.24 -10.64 -11.20
C TYR A 223 -3.72 -10.56 -11.45
N MET A 224 -2.95 -11.56 -11.04
CA MET A 224 -1.51 -11.59 -11.34
C MET A 224 -1.23 -11.73 -12.85
N GLU A 225 -2.02 -12.51 -13.59
CA GLU A 225 -1.92 -12.62 -15.06
C GLU A 225 -2.27 -11.30 -15.75
N LYS A 226 -3.32 -10.61 -15.29
CA LYS A 226 -3.79 -9.36 -15.89
C LYS A 226 -2.87 -8.17 -15.62
N TYR A 227 -2.43 -7.99 -14.37
CA TYR A 227 -1.73 -6.77 -13.93
C TYR A 227 -0.22 -6.95 -13.79
N TYR A 228 0.28 -8.18 -13.62
CA TYR A 228 1.72 -8.48 -13.49
C TYR A 228 2.19 -9.59 -14.44
N PRO A 229 1.92 -9.50 -15.76
CA PRO A 229 2.12 -10.60 -16.70
C PRO A 229 3.58 -11.05 -16.83
N GLU A 230 4.55 -10.14 -16.74
CA GLU A 230 5.98 -10.48 -16.80
C GLU A 230 6.41 -11.32 -15.60
N TRP A 231 5.96 -10.94 -14.40
CA TRP A 231 6.20 -11.70 -13.19
C TRP A 231 5.53 -13.07 -13.25
N GLN A 232 4.25 -13.09 -13.62
CA GLN A 232 3.45 -14.31 -13.70
C GLN A 232 4.01 -15.32 -14.71
N THR A 233 4.62 -14.84 -15.80
CA THR A 233 5.32 -15.69 -16.78
C THR A 233 6.55 -16.37 -16.16
N LYS A 234 7.30 -15.68 -15.31
CA LYS A 234 8.48 -16.22 -14.64
C LYS A 234 8.11 -17.14 -13.47
N PHE A 235 7.07 -16.76 -12.71
CA PHE A 235 6.71 -17.34 -11.42
C PHE A 235 5.20 -17.58 -11.33
N PRO A 236 4.67 -18.64 -11.97
CA PRO A 236 3.22 -18.82 -12.16
C PRO A 236 2.48 -19.38 -10.94
N ASP A 237 3.18 -19.94 -9.94
CA ASP A 237 2.55 -20.61 -8.80
C ASP A 237 1.91 -19.59 -7.83
N ARG A 238 0.59 -19.65 -7.66
CA ARG A 238 -0.23 -18.71 -6.85
C ARG A 238 -0.89 -19.38 -5.65
N GLU A 239 -0.62 -20.65 -5.42
CA GLU A 239 -1.21 -21.38 -4.31
C GLU A 239 -0.30 -21.36 -3.09
N VAL A 240 -0.86 -20.98 -1.95
CA VAL A 240 -0.24 -21.19 -0.64
C VAL A 240 -0.99 -22.28 0.13
N ASN A 241 -0.29 -22.95 1.05
CA ASN A 241 -0.87 -24.06 1.80
C ASN A 241 -2.03 -23.59 2.68
N LYS A 242 -3.08 -24.42 2.82
CA LYS A 242 -4.20 -24.18 3.74
C LYS A 242 -3.78 -23.99 5.20
N SER A 243 -2.56 -24.38 5.59
CA SER A 243 -1.99 -24.12 6.91
C SER A 243 -1.95 -22.63 7.26
N TYR A 244 -2.00 -21.73 6.28
CA TYR A 244 -2.14 -20.29 6.50
C TYR A 244 -3.46 -19.93 7.21
N LEU A 245 -4.42 -20.85 7.33
CA LEU A 245 -5.70 -20.59 8.00
C LEU A 245 -5.79 -21.19 9.41
N LYS A 246 -4.72 -21.81 9.94
CA LYS A 246 -4.77 -22.58 11.20
C LYS A 246 -3.56 -22.38 12.09
N ASN A 247 -3.78 -22.38 13.41
CA ASN A 247 -2.73 -22.11 14.41
C ASN A 247 -2.05 -20.76 14.14
N VAL A 248 -2.88 -19.76 13.87
CA VAL A 248 -2.44 -18.40 13.52
C VAL A 248 -3.03 -17.41 14.51
N ASN A 249 -2.36 -16.27 14.64
CA ASN A 249 -2.83 -15.13 15.41
C ASN A 249 -2.98 -13.94 14.48
N VAL A 250 -3.89 -13.03 14.81
CA VAL A 250 -4.27 -11.91 13.97
C VAL A 250 -4.15 -10.61 14.75
N LEU A 251 -3.55 -9.60 14.13
CA LEU A 251 -3.82 -8.22 14.48
C LEU A 251 -5.02 -7.76 13.66
N ARG A 252 -6.11 -7.42 14.34
CA ARG A 252 -7.27 -6.78 13.75
C ARG A 252 -7.24 -5.29 14.05
N TRP A 253 -7.25 -4.49 13.00
CA TRP A 253 -7.07 -3.05 13.10
C TRP A 253 -8.13 -2.34 13.94
N SER A 254 -7.70 -1.38 14.74
CA SER A 254 -8.60 -0.38 15.31
C SER A 254 -8.95 0.66 14.25
N ASN A 255 -10.23 0.98 14.10
CA ASN A 255 -10.70 2.00 13.15
C ASN A 255 -10.22 3.42 13.52
N ASP A 256 -9.84 3.66 14.77
CA ASP A 256 -9.26 4.95 15.20
C ASP A 256 -7.81 5.13 14.70
N ILE A 257 -7.12 4.01 14.44
CA ILE A 257 -5.72 4.00 13.98
C ILE A 257 -5.66 3.86 12.46
N LEU A 258 -6.45 2.96 11.91
CA LEU A 258 -6.54 2.70 10.47
C LEU A 258 -8.00 2.86 10.03
N PRO A 259 -8.44 4.10 9.73
CA PRO A 259 -9.80 4.34 9.29
C PRO A 259 -10.16 3.55 8.02
N ASP A 260 -11.31 2.88 8.06
CA ASP A 260 -11.86 2.11 6.93
C ASP A 260 -13.15 2.75 6.38
N ALA A 261 -13.03 3.99 5.92
CA ALA A 261 -14.17 4.74 5.36
C ALA A 261 -14.79 4.10 4.10
N SER A 262 -14.04 3.23 3.43
CA SER A 262 -14.51 2.47 2.26
C SER A 262 -15.12 1.11 2.63
N GLU A 263 -15.19 0.77 3.93
CA GLU A 263 -15.75 -0.48 4.44
C GLU A 263 -15.12 -1.74 3.82
N PHE A 264 -13.81 -1.72 3.54
CA PHE A 264 -13.06 -2.86 3.01
C PHE A 264 -13.25 -4.11 3.87
N GLN A 265 -13.33 -3.98 5.20
CA GLN A 265 -13.53 -5.12 6.09
C GLN A 265 -14.87 -5.86 5.90
N ASN A 266 -15.85 -5.23 5.24
CA ASN A 266 -17.15 -5.83 4.92
C ASN A 266 -17.22 -6.41 3.49
N MET A 267 -16.15 -6.29 2.71
CA MET A 267 -16.11 -6.71 1.31
C MET A 267 -15.63 -8.14 1.13
N THR A 268 -16.08 -8.76 0.05
CA THR A 268 -15.53 -10.01 -0.45
C THR A 268 -14.16 -9.78 -1.10
N PRO A 269 -13.29 -10.81 -1.20
CA PRO A 269 -12.01 -10.66 -1.88
C PRO A 269 -12.11 -10.20 -3.35
N MET A 270 -13.20 -10.53 -4.04
CA MET A 270 -13.44 -10.07 -5.41
C MET A 270 -13.66 -8.57 -5.46
N GLU A 271 -14.55 -8.04 -4.62
CA GLU A 271 -14.83 -6.59 -4.55
C GLU A 271 -13.58 -5.80 -4.14
N VAL A 272 -12.80 -6.32 -3.19
CA VAL A 272 -11.53 -5.72 -2.77
C VAL A 272 -10.56 -5.63 -3.94
N LEU A 273 -10.37 -6.73 -4.68
CA LEU A 273 -9.45 -6.76 -5.82
C LEU A 273 -9.92 -5.85 -6.96
N GLU A 274 -11.23 -5.77 -7.23
CA GLU A 274 -11.77 -4.82 -8.21
C GLU A 274 -11.42 -3.38 -7.83
N LEU A 275 -11.66 -2.97 -6.59
CA LEU A 275 -11.37 -1.62 -6.12
C LEU A 275 -9.88 -1.26 -6.06
N LEU A 276 -9.01 -2.23 -5.80
CA LEU A 276 -7.57 -1.99 -5.70
C LEU A 276 -6.88 -1.88 -7.07
N PHE A 277 -7.48 -2.44 -8.11
CA PHE A 277 -6.90 -2.55 -9.45
C PHE A 277 -7.70 -1.81 -10.55
N GLU A 278 -8.67 -0.99 -10.15
CA GLU A 278 -9.40 -0.03 -10.99
C GLU A 278 -8.66 1.31 -11.18
#